data_AF-A0A538GMS5-F1
#
_entry.id   AF-A0A538GMS5-F1
#
_cell.length_a   1.000
_cell.length_b   1.000
_cell.length_c   1.000
_cell.angle_alpha   90.00
_cell.angle_beta   90.00
_cell.angle_gamma   90.00
#
_symmetry.space_group_name_H-M   'P 1'
#
loop_
_entity.id
_entity.type
_entity.pdbx_description
1 polymer ?
#
loop_
_entity_poly.entity_id
_entity_poly.type
_entity_poly.pdbx_seq_one_letter_code
_entity_poly.pdbx_strand_id
1 'polypeptide(L)'
;MCAWRLWEVEDVGGAPRLRSLYRLSFWPVGAPFEARCEAQRLRLSRPPRHAAPSETCSCGIYGAPFELIRRKLAIDDGLPPGCLFVIGTVSLWGDVLECERGWRAALAYPSRLFVPLGFPGAAERAVGLGDYGVPVELLDTPSIAGALDDVAELAA
;
A
#
# COMPACT_ATOMS: atom_id res chain seq x y z
N MET A 1 0.06 15.30 -1.30
CA MET A 1 -1.24 14.84 -0.72
C MET A 1 -0.99 13.65 0.19
N CYS A 2 -1.70 13.53 1.31
CA CYS A 2 -1.63 12.36 2.19
C CYS A 2 -2.88 11.50 2.01
N ALA A 3 -2.71 10.19 1.92
CA ALA A 3 -3.79 9.20 1.85
C ALA A 3 -3.41 7.95 2.63
N TRP A 4 -4.31 6.98 2.72
CA TRP A 4 -4.06 5.69 3.34
C TRP A 4 -3.86 4.60 2.31
N ARG A 5 -3.13 3.55 2.70
CA ARG A 5 -2.87 2.37 1.87
C ARG A 5 -2.59 1.13 2.72
N LEU A 6 -2.86 -0.03 2.13
CA LEU A 6 -2.42 -1.34 2.63
C LEU A 6 -1.35 -1.90 1.68
N TRP A 7 -0.33 -2.52 2.26
CA TRP A 7 0.71 -3.27 1.55
C TRP A 7 0.78 -4.69 2.09
N GLU A 8 1.21 -5.61 1.22
CA GLU A 8 1.72 -6.91 1.65
C GLU A 8 3.21 -6.78 1.94
N VAL A 9 3.72 -7.54 2.89
CA VAL A 9 5.15 -7.60 3.19
C VAL A 9 5.68 -8.96 2.73
N GLU A 10 6.70 -8.91 1.88
CA GLU A 10 7.35 -10.10 1.33
C GLU A 10 8.87 -9.94 1.44
N ASP A 11 9.57 -11.03 1.74
CA ASP A 11 11.02 -11.02 1.88
C ASP A 11 11.69 -11.18 0.51
N VAL A 12 12.36 -10.13 0.05
CA VAL A 12 13.07 -10.10 -1.24
C VAL A 12 14.56 -9.95 -0.97
N GLY A 13 15.34 -10.97 -1.36
CA GLY A 13 16.78 -10.98 -1.10
C GLY A 13 17.14 -10.99 0.39
N GLY A 14 16.27 -11.57 1.23
CA GLY A 14 16.46 -11.65 2.69
C GLY A 14 16.04 -10.40 3.47
N ALA A 15 15.42 -9.41 2.81
CA ALA A 15 14.92 -8.20 3.47
C ALA A 15 13.42 -7.99 3.18
N PRO A 16 12.62 -7.55 4.17
CA PRO A 16 11.20 -7.31 3.98
C PRO A 16 10.98 -6.10 3.06
N ARG A 17 10.08 -6.25 2.08
CA ARG A 17 9.71 -5.20 1.13
C ARG A 17 8.20 -5.04 1.06
N LEU A 18 7.76 -3.79 0.96
CA LEU A 18 6.38 -3.44 0.72
C LEU A 18 6.01 -3.80 -0.72
N ARG A 19 5.05 -4.72 -0.88
CA ARG A 19 4.48 -5.11 -2.16
C ARG A 19 3.08 -4.52 -2.32
N SER A 20 2.77 -4.10 -3.53
CA SER A 20 1.39 -3.72 -3.87
C SER A 20 0.47 -4.95 -3.84
N LEU A 21 -0.73 -4.82 -3.28
CA LEU A 21 -1.65 -5.97 -3.11
C LEU A 21 -1.99 -6.67 -4.44
N TYR A 22 -2.49 -5.89 -5.41
CA TYR A 22 -3.04 -6.43 -6.66
C TYR A 22 -2.06 -6.41 -7.83
N ARG A 23 -0.85 -5.88 -7.63
CA ARG A 23 0.19 -5.76 -8.66
C ARG A 23 1.47 -6.32 -8.11
N LEU A 24 2.15 -7.15 -8.91
CA LEU A 24 3.48 -7.65 -8.56
C LEU A 24 4.50 -6.52 -8.72
N SER A 25 4.53 -5.62 -7.73
CA SER A 25 5.40 -4.45 -7.73
C SER A 25 5.84 -4.15 -6.31
N PHE A 26 7.15 -4.11 -6.12
CA PHE A 26 7.81 -3.81 -4.86
C PHE A 26 8.15 -2.33 -4.80
N TRP A 27 7.90 -1.72 -3.64
CA TRP A 27 8.21 -0.32 -3.40
C TRP A 27 9.69 -0.21 -3.06
N PRO A 28 10.48 0.61 -3.79
CA PRO A 28 11.89 0.75 -3.49
C PRO A 28 12.10 1.43 -2.15
N VAL A 29 13.19 1.10 -1.49
CA VAL A 29 13.67 1.77 -0.28
C VAL A 29 14.34 3.09 -0.67
N GLY A 30 14.04 4.17 0.04
CA GLY A 30 14.72 5.47 -0.10
C GLY A 30 14.45 6.20 -1.42
N ALA A 31 13.54 5.68 -2.25
CA ALA A 31 13.19 6.27 -3.53
C ALA A 31 11.67 6.26 -3.75
N PRO A 32 11.12 7.23 -4.50
CA PRO A 32 9.70 7.23 -4.84
C PRO A 32 9.32 5.99 -5.65
N PHE A 33 8.17 5.41 -5.34
CA PHE A 33 7.53 4.44 -6.23
C PHE A 33 6.86 5.21 -7.38
N GLU A 34 7.18 4.82 -8.62
CA GLU A 34 6.69 5.48 -9.84
C GLU A 34 5.60 4.64 -10.52
N ALA A 35 4.48 5.27 -10.82
CA ALA A 35 3.37 4.64 -11.51
C ALA A 35 3.74 4.31 -12.96
N ARG A 36 3.40 3.11 -13.40
CA ARG A 36 3.56 2.70 -14.80
C ARG A 36 2.27 2.06 -15.31
N CYS A 37 1.90 2.36 -16.55
CA CYS A 37 0.77 1.70 -17.19
C CYS A 37 1.19 0.30 -17.67
N GLU A 38 0.73 -0.73 -16.97
CA GLU A 38 0.96 -2.13 -17.36
C GLU A 38 -0.13 -2.73 -18.26
N ALA A 39 -1.17 -1.96 -18.63
CA ALA A 39 -2.21 -2.43 -19.55
C ALA A 39 -1.65 -2.89 -20.91
N GLN A 40 -0.41 -2.51 -21.21
CA GLN A 40 0.37 -2.93 -22.38
C GLN A 40 0.83 -4.40 -22.35
N ARG A 41 0.82 -5.07 -21.18
CA ARG A 41 1.35 -6.44 -21.02
C ARG A 41 0.32 -7.55 -21.23
N LEU A 42 -0.98 -7.27 -21.08
CA LEU A 42 -2.02 -8.29 -20.94
C LEU A 42 -3.13 -8.24 -22.01
N ARG A 43 -3.06 -7.32 -22.99
CA ARG A 43 -4.10 -7.18 -24.03
C ARG A 43 -3.55 -7.43 -25.43
N LEU A 44 -4.35 -8.11 -26.27
CA LEU A 44 -4.08 -8.36 -27.70
C LEU A 44 -3.98 -7.05 -28.51
N SER A 45 -4.76 -6.03 -28.14
CA SER A 45 -4.59 -4.65 -28.62
C SER A 45 -3.84 -3.83 -27.57
N ARG A 46 -2.66 -3.32 -27.93
CA ARG A 46 -1.89 -2.43 -27.06
C ARG A 46 -2.55 -1.04 -27.07
N PRO A 47 -3.14 -0.56 -25.96
CA PRO A 47 -3.54 0.83 -25.88
C PRO A 47 -2.30 1.74 -26.09
N PRO A 48 -2.46 2.97 -26.62
CA PRO A 48 -1.37 3.91 -26.79
C PRO A 48 -0.59 4.10 -25.49
N ARG A 49 0.73 4.33 -25.60
CA ARG A 49 1.54 4.72 -24.44
C ARG A 49 0.98 6.02 -23.87
N HIS A 50 0.79 6.06 -22.56
CA HIS A 50 0.39 7.26 -21.84
C HIS A 50 1.12 7.32 -20.49
N ALA A 51 1.26 8.52 -19.96
CA ALA A 51 1.71 8.73 -18.59
C ALA A 51 0.71 8.14 -17.59
N ALA A 52 1.19 7.77 -16.40
CA ALA A 52 0.35 7.30 -15.31
C ALA A 52 0.38 8.33 -14.18
N PRO A 53 -0.77 8.67 -13.56
CA PRO A 53 -2.11 8.18 -13.85
C PRO A 53 -2.68 8.79 -15.15
N SER A 54 -3.71 8.15 -15.69
CA SER A 54 -4.49 8.66 -16.82
C SER A 54 -5.98 8.63 -16.44
N GLU A 55 -6.74 9.62 -16.89
CA GLU A 55 -8.18 9.72 -16.65
C GLU A 55 -8.96 8.56 -17.25
N THR A 56 -8.50 8.01 -18.39
CA THR A 56 -9.19 6.96 -19.15
C THR A 56 -8.63 5.55 -18.90
N CYS A 57 -7.67 5.41 -18.00
CA CYS A 57 -7.04 4.14 -17.63
C CYS A 57 -7.12 3.96 -16.12
N SER A 58 -7.04 2.73 -15.59
CA SER A 58 -6.93 2.45 -14.15
C SER A 58 -5.49 2.43 -13.62
N CYS A 59 -4.51 2.89 -14.40
CA CYS A 59 -3.11 2.98 -13.97
C CYS A 59 -2.92 4.07 -12.89
N GLY A 60 -1.82 4.01 -12.15
CA GLY A 60 -1.54 4.96 -11.07
C GLY A 60 -1.39 4.27 -9.72
N ILE A 61 -0.82 5.00 -8.77
CA ILE A 61 -0.63 4.53 -7.41
C ILE A 61 -1.84 4.95 -6.58
N TYR A 62 -2.61 3.96 -6.15
CA TYR A 62 -3.82 4.20 -5.37
C TYR A 62 -3.52 4.57 -3.92
N GLY A 63 -4.22 5.59 -3.43
CA GLY A 63 -4.42 5.87 -2.01
C GLY A 63 -5.90 6.18 -1.77
N ALA A 64 -6.37 5.92 -0.55
CA ALA A 64 -7.77 6.07 -0.19
C ALA A 64 -7.93 6.83 1.14
N PRO A 65 -9.13 7.38 1.43
CA PRO A 65 -9.48 7.76 2.78
C PRO A 65 -9.42 6.55 3.72
N PHE A 66 -9.07 6.78 4.99
CA PHE A 66 -8.96 5.73 6.00
C PHE A 66 -10.23 4.88 6.11
N GLU A 67 -11.38 5.54 6.23
CA GLU A 67 -12.69 4.89 6.35
C GLU A 67 -13.01 3.93 5.20
N LEU A 68 -12.51 4.22 4.00
CA LEU A 68 -12.73 3.32 2.87
C LEU A 68 -11.89 2.05 3.03
N ILE A 69 -10.64 2.15 3.48
CA ILE A 69 -9.78 0.99 3.75
C ILE A 69 -10.39 0.15 4.86
N ARG A 70 -10.83 0.79 5.94
CA ARG A 70 -11.47 0.12 7.07
C ARG A 70 -12.70 -0.67 6.63
N ARG A 71 -13.61 -0.04 5.87
CA ARG A 71 -14.81 -0.71 5.34
C ARG A 71 -14.50 -1.84 4.37
N LYS A 72 -13.55 -1.64 3.44
CA LYS A 72 -13.22 -2.68 2.46
C LYS A 72 -12.65 -3.93 3.12
N LEU A 73 -11.72 -3.76 4.06
CA LEU A 73 -11.05 -4.88 4.72
C LEU A 73 -11.90 -5.53 5.83
N ALA A 74 -12.87 -4.80 6.39
CA ALA A 74 -13.87 -5.38 7.28
C ALA A 74 -14.90 -6.26 6.52
N ILE A 75 -14.99 -6.13 5.19
CA ILE A 75 -15.93 -6.88 4.34
C ILE A 75 -15.20 -7.99 3.56
N ASP A 76 -13.96 -7.75 3.12
CA ASP A 76 -13.15 -8.72 2.38
C ASP A 76 -12.32 -9.58 3.36
N ASP A 77 -12.83 -10.77 3.73
CA ASP A 77 -12.06 -11.91 4.28
C ASP A 77 -11.02 -12.47 3.25
N GLY A 78 -10.71 -11.71 2.20
CA GLY A 78 -10.01 -12.14 0.99
C GLY A 78 -8.51 -11.87 0.97
N LEU A 79 -7.91 -11.46 2.09
CA LEU A 79 -6.45 -11.40 2.19
C LEU A 79 -5.87 -12.82 2.26
N PRO A 80 -4.87 -13.16 1.42
CA PRO A 80 -4.22 -14.46 1.45
C PRO A 80 -3.77 -14.84 2.88
N PRO A 81 -4.12 -16.05 3.37
CA PRO A 81 -3.70 -16.49 4.68
C PRO A 81 -2.18 -16.65 4.73
N GLY A 82 -1.58 -16.33 5.89
CA GLY A 82 -0.14 -16.48 6.12
C GLY A 82 0.73 -15.33 5.58
N CYS A 83 0.16 -14.36 4.88
CA CYS A 83 0.85 -13.14 4.48
C CYS A 83 0.75 -12.07 5.57
N LEU A 84 1.83 -11.32 5.79
CA LEU A 84 1.81 -10.12 6.62
C LEU A 84 1.32 -8.94 5.78
N PHE A 85 0.31 -8.24 6.28
CA PHE A 85 -0.14 -6.98 5.69
C PHE A 85 0.11 -5.83 6.66
N VAL A 86 0.48 -4.68 6.12
CA VAL A 86 0.74 -3.46 6.89
C VAL A 86 -0.13 -2.34 6.38
N ILE A 87 -0.65 -1.56 7.31
CA ILE A 87 -1.49 -0.39 7.04
C ILE A 87 -0.60 0.84 7.20
N GLY A 88 -0.88 1.91 6.48
CA GLY A 88 -0.14 3.13 6.69
C GLY A 88 -0.62 4.31 5.87
N THR A 89 0.00 5.44 6.14
CA THR A 89 -0.18 6.63 5.32
C THR A 89 0.84 6.65 4.19
N VAL A 90 0.42 7.22 3.07
CA VAL A 90 1.20 7.33 1.85
C VAL A 90 1.15 8.77 1.38
N SER A 91 2.33 9.33 1.12
CA SER A 91 2.45 10.58 0.39
C SER A 91 2.25 10.32 -1.09
N LEU A 92 1.38 11.09 -1.72
CA LEU A 92 1.04 11.06 -3.14
C LEU A 92 1.41 12.40 -3.78
N TRP A 93 2.13 12.38 -4.90
CA TRP A 93 2.56 13.58 -5.63
C TRP A 93 2.88 13.31 -7.11
N GLY A 94 3.36 14.35 -7.81
CA GLY A 94 3.40 14.39 -9.27
C GLY A 94 2.00 14.71 -9.80
N ASP A 95 1.59 14.04 -10.86
CA ASP A 95 0.19 14.08 -11.31
C ASP A 95 -0.67 13.26 -10.34
N VAL A 96 -1.68 13.90 -9.76
CA VAL A 96 -2.63 13.27 -8.83
C VAL A 96 -4.04 13.46 -9.37
N LEU A 97 -4.73 12.35 -9.61
CA LEU A 97 -6.13 12.33 -10.04
C LEU A 97 -7.01 11.89 -8.88
N GLU A 98 -8.00 12.71 -8.55
CA GLU A 98 -9.11 12.31 -7.70
C GLU A 98 -10.03 11.35 -8.46
N CYS A 99 -10.53 10.35 -7.75
CA CYS A 99 -11.38 9.28 -8.24
C CYS A 99 -12.52 9.09 -7.23
N GLU A 100 -13.58 8.39 -7.63
CA GLU A 100 -14.75 8.15 -6.77
C GLU A 100 -14.44 7.60 -5.37
N ARG A 101 -13.30 6.92 -5.22
CA ARG A 101 -12.91 6.16 -4.02
C ARG A 101 -11.53 6.55 -3.47
N GLY A 102 -11.05 7.76 -3.78
CA GLY A 102 -9.75 8.25 -3.34
C GLY A 102 -8.94 8.80 -4.50
N TRP A 103 -7.65 8.49 -4.54
CA TRP A 103 -6.71 9.15 -5.46
C TRP A 103 -5.81 8.14 -6.16
N ARG A 104 -5.36 8.54 -7.35
CA ARG A 104 -4.29 7.86 -8.09
C ARG A 104 -3.19 8.86 -8.38
N ALA A 105 -1.96 8.52 -8.05
CA ALA A 105 -0.82 9.41 -8.24
C ALA A 105 0.26 8.82 -9.16
N ALA A 106 1.08 9.70 -9.73
CA ALA A 106 2.24 9.34 -10.54
C ALA A 106 3.41 8.87 -9.66
N LEU A 107 3.57 9.50 -8.50
CA LEU A 107 4.62 9.19 -7.54
C LEU A 107 4.02 8.99 -6.15
N ALA A 108 4.59 8.05 -5.40
CA ALA A 108 4.23 7.84 -4.02
C ALA A 108 5.37 7.29 -3.18
N TYR A 109 5.29 7.48 -1.87
CA TYR A 109 6.17 6.84 -0.90
C TYR A 109 5.42 6.69 0.43
N PRO A 110 5.61 5.60 1.20
CA PRO A 110 5.03 5.51 2.53
C PRO A 110 5.46 6.72 3.37
N SER A 111 4.65 7.08 4.35
CA SER A 111 4.93 8.19 5.27
C SER A 111 4.85 7.77 6.72
N ARG A 112 4.10 6.70 7.01
CA ARG A 112 4.07 5.99 8.29
C ARG A 112 3.53 4.59 8.05
N LEU A 113 4.07 3.60 8.75
CA LEU A 113 3.63 2.21 8.70
C LEU A 113 3.17 1.74 10.07
N PHE A 114 2.11 0.95 10.09
CA PHE A 114 1.58 0.26 11.25
C PHE A 114 1.63 -1.25 10.99
N VAL A 115 2.35 -1.97 11.85
CA VAL A 115 2.64 -3.40 11.70
C VAL A 115 1.90 -4.20 12.78
N PRO A 116 0.91 -5.02 12.40
CA PRO A 116 0.19 -5.87 13.35
C PRO A 116 1.07 -7.05 13.78
N LEU A 117 1.35 -7.18 15.08
CA LEU A 117 2.33 -8.13 15.61
C LEU A 117 1.83 -9.57 15.71
N GLY A 118 0.54 -9.84 15.69
CA GLY A 118 0.06 -11.22 15.80
C GLY A 118 0.21 -12.04 14.51
N PHE A 119 0.86 -11.50 13.47
CA PHE A 119 1.29 -12.27 12.30
C PHE A 119 2.69 -12.89 12.52
N PRO A 120 2.93 -14.14 12.08
CA PRO A 120 4.23 -14.77 12.22
C PRO A 120 5.38 -13.95 11.58
N GLY A 121 6.45 -13.73 12.34
CA GLY A 121 7.63 -12.98 11.90
C GLY A 121 7.41 -11.47 11.74
N ALA A 122 6.30 -10.92 12.26
CA ALA A 122 5.97 -9.51 12.11
C ALA A 122 6.99 -8.59 12.79
N ALA A 123 7.49 -8.97 13.98
CA ALA A 123 8.47 -8.17 14.71
C ALA A 123 9.80 -8.05 13.96
N GLU A 124 10.33 -9.17 13.45
CA GLU A 124 11.57 -9.20 12.67
C GLU A 124 11.42 -8.41 11.36
N ARG A 125 10.28 -8.57 10.67
CA ARG A 125 10.01 -7.81 9.45
C ARG A 125 9.84 -6.32 9.71
N ALA A 126 9.25 -5.93 10.84
CA ALA A 126 9.11 -4.52 11.20
C ALA A 126 10.47 -3.82 11.34
N VAL A 127 11.49 -4.51 11.88
CA VAL A 127 12.86 -3.98 11.93
C VAL A 127 13.38 -3.67 10.54
N GLY A 128 13.24 -4.61 9.59
CA GLY A 128 13.69 -4.39 8.21
C GLY A 128 12.86 -3.36 7.43
N LEU A 129 11.59 -3.17 7.78
CA LEU A 129 10.78 -2.07 7.22
C LEU A 129 11.30 -0.69 7.66
N GLY A 130 12.12 -0.62 8.71
CA GLY A 130 12.86 0.59 9.08
C GLY A 130 13.77 1.13 7.96
N ASP A 131 14.19 0.27 7.02
CA ASP A 131 14.97 0.66 5.83
C ASP A 131 14.27 1.78 5.03
N TYR A 132 12.94 1.80 5.01
CA TYR A 132 12.16 2.82 4.29
C TYR A 132 12.34 4.24 4.87
N GLY A 133 12.97 4.39 6.04
CA GLY A 133 13.24 5.70 6.63
C GLY A 133 11.98 6.45 7.06
N VAL A 134 10.88 5.72 7.30
CA VAL A 134 9.61 6.26 7.80
C VAL A 134 9.29 5.66 9.16
N PRO A 135 8.49 6.33 9.99
CA PRO A 135 8.05 5.75 11.26
C PRO A 135 7.34 4.41 11.06
N VAL A 136 7.74 3.42 11.85
CA VAL A 136 7.14 2.08 11.92
C VAL A 136 6.62 1.89 13.33
N GLU A 137 5.30 1.80 13.47
CA GLU A 137 4.60 1.57 14.73
C GLU A 137 4.11 0.13 14.80
N LEU A 138 4.29 -0.50 15.95
CA LEU A 138 3.88 -1.88 16.18
C LEU A 138 2.52 -1.89 16.88
N LEU A 139 1.59 -2.70 16.40
CA LEU A 139 0.26 -2.84 16.98
C LEU A 139 0.11 -4.25 17.56
N ASP A 140 -0.25 -4.35 18.84
CA ASP A 140 -0.43 -5.62 19.53
C ASP A 140 -1.81 -6.24 19.22
N THR A 141 -1.97 -6.63 17.96
CA THR A 141 -3.24 -7.14 17.44
C THR A 141 -3.00 -8.30 16.46
N PRO A 142 -3.86 -9.33 16.49
CA PRO A 142 -3.69 -10.52 15.66
C PRO A 142 -4.31 -10.41 14.27
N SER A 143 -4.90 -9.26 13.92
CA SER A 143 -5.61 -9.11 12.65
C SER A 143 -5.47 -7.72 12.05
N ILE A 144 -5.65 -7.63 10.74
CA ILE A 144 -5.72 -6.34 10.02
C ILE A 144 -6.94 -5.53 10.46
N ALA A 145 -8.06 -6.19 10.76
CA ALA A 145 -9.25 -5.50 11.28
C ALA A 145 -8.98 -4.83 12.63
N GLY A 146 -8.41 -5.56 13.59
CA GLY A 146 -8.02 -4.99 14.88
C GLY A 146 -6.98 -3.88 14.73
N ALA A 147 -6.02 -4.04 13.81
CA ALA A 147 -5.07 -2.97 13.51
C ALA A 147 -5.73 -1.70 12.94
N LEU A 148 -6.77 -1.84 12.12
CA LEU A 148 -7.55 -0.69 11.65
C LEU A 148 -8.34 -0.05 12.80
N ASP A 149 -8.84 -0.81 13.76
CA ASP A 149 -9.53 -0.26 14.91
C ASP A 149 -8.56 0.51 15.83
N ASP A 150 -7.40 -0.07 16.14
CA ASP A 150 -6.34 0.60 16.92
C ASP A 150 -5.88 1.91 16.25
N VAL A 151 -5.71 1.90 14.93
CA VAL A 151 -5.32 3.08 14.15
C VAL A 151 -6.43 4.13 14.10
N ALA A 152 -7.69 3.71 14.08
CA ALA A 152 -8.83 4.64 14.12
C ALA A 152 -8.82 5.47 15.41
N GLU A 153 -8.50 4.83 16.54
CA GLU A 153 -8.37 5.50 17.84
C GLU A 153 -7.20 6.48 17.87
N LEU A 154 -6.09 6.16 17.21
CA LEU A 154 -4.92 7.05 17.11
C LEU A 154 -5.12 8.24 16.16
N ALA A 155 -6.08 8.13 15.22
CA ALA A 155 -6.37 9.14 14.21
C ALA A 155 -7.55 10.06 14.57
N ALA A 156 -8.26 9.77 15.67
CA ALA A 156 -9.36 10.57 16.23
C ALA A 156 -8.83 11.71 17.14
#